data_AF-A0A078FTS8-F1
#
_entry.id   AF-A0A078FTS8-F1
#
_cell.length_a   1.000
_cell.length_b   1.000
_cell.length_c   1.000
_cell.angle_alpha   90.00
_cell.angle_beta   90.00
_cell.angle_gamma   90.00
#
_symmetry.space_group_name_H-M   'P 1'
#
loop_
_entity.id
_entity.type
_entity.pdbx_description
1 polymer ?
#
loop_
_entity_poly.entity_id
_entity_poly.type
_entity_poly.pdbx_seq_one_letter_code
_entity_poly.pdbx_strand_id
1 'polypeptide(L)'
;MERVRDCIEEMVKFTLTHRSDFDIELTGDFCSGLLSGDSLLHAETVEAFAGVAEYPLYKRLALSLLKSIASGCFCGGFEKVSLGKEVMWLKEKEEEWSKLIIQKGSELVYALKYVACELQVQEPLFSLMKDGVKTVETRCFEAEYDRLQERGSLVLINKCLTFEVIEMHKYSSFYELLKAESPEKVFPDTKTVEEGMQMFKRWCDVVDQEKKNNGVVAIHLSKSVSQPCVALSHILSGLSYTGVQSLLGLSHTIGSIPHALPPPRSVLLSSFMLPYKPKIKGCRLSHGARALSKHVDRSSDGFWGVLSGSDSDKNRLAMDIINSFIGQCCWMNIHIVPPHGEVFEIRVVQGYGARWSRDGTKFIGFLEPYSKDGHSMAWKH
;
A
#
# COMPACT_ATOMS: atom_id res chain seq x y z
N MET A 1 -17.73 9.07 -2.49
CA MET A 1 -16.28 9.17 -2.71
C MET A 1 -15.51 9.54 -1.45
N GLU A 2 -15.98 10.48 -0.63
CA GLU A 2 -15.30 10.86 0.63
C GLU A 2 -15.03 9.67 1.56
N ARG A 3 -16.05 8.88 1.93
CA ARG A 3 -15.83 7.66 2.74
C ARG A 3 -14.87 6.64 2.12
N VAL A 4 -14.84 6.52 0.80
CA VAL A 4 -13.88 5.62 0.12
C VAL A 4 -12.46 6.12 0.37
N ARG A 5 -12.21 7.43 0.23
CA ARG A 5 -10.91 8.05 0.52
C ARG A 5 -10.47 7.75 1.96
N ASP A 6 -11.38 7.78 2.91
CA ASP A 6 -11.06 7.61 4.33
C ASP A 6 -10.83 6.14 4.75
N CYS A 7 -11.31 5.19 3.93
CA CYS A 7 -11.30 3.76 4.25
C CYS A 7 -10.38 2.91 3.36
N ILE A 8 -10.06 3.37 2.14
CA ILE A 8 -9.39 2.55 1.12
C ILE A 8 -8.06 1.96 1.56
N GLU A 9 -7.28 2.69 2.37
CA GLU A 9 -6.01 2.19 2.91
C GLU A 9 -6.22 0.96 3.79
N GLU A 10 -7.12 1.06 4.79
CA GLU A 10 -7.43 -0.06 5.69
C GLU A 10 -8.14 -1.21 4.96
N MET A 11 -9.00 -0.92 3.98
CA MET A 11 -9.64 -1.96 3.16
C MET A 11 -8.62 -2.76 2.34
N VAL A 12 -7.66 -2.08 1.69
CA VAL A 12 -6.58 -2.76 0.93
C VAL A 12 -5.73 -3.59 1.87
N LYS A 13 -5.31 -3.03 3.00
CA LYS A 13 -4.53 -3.74 4.02
C LYS A 13 -5.26 -4.98 4.52
N PHE A 14 -6.53 -4.84 4.88
CA PHE A 14 -7.38 -5.93 5.37
C PHE A 14 -7.54 -7.04 4.32
N THR A 15 -7.86 -6.66 3.07
CA THR A 15 -8.08 -7.61 1.96
C THR A 15 -6.80 -8.40 1.64
N LEU A 16 -5.64 -7.75 1.64
CA LEU A 16 -4.35 -8.42 1.43
C LEU A 16 -3.97 -9.34 2.60
N THR A 17 -4.28 -8.92 3.83
CA THR A 17 -3.98 -9.71 5.05
C THR A 17 -4.84 -10.98 5.10
N HIS A 18 -6.12 -10.87 4.74
CA HIS A 18 -7.08 -11.96 4.75
C HIS A 18 -7.29 -12.55 3.36
N ARG A 19 -6.22 -12.64 2.56
CA ARG A 19 -6.32 -13.07 1.15
C ARG A 19 -7.05 -14.41 0.94
N SER A 20 -6.98 -15.31 1.93
CA SER A 20 -7.66 -16.61 1.92
C SER A 20 -9.18 -16.50 1.90
N ASP A 21 -9.71 -15.40 2.45
CA ASP A 21 -11.15 -15.18 2.59
C ASP A 21 -11.75 -14.59 1.29
N PHE A 22 -10.91 -14.17 0.33
CA PHE A 22 -11.29 -13.30 -0.78
C PHE A 22 -10.85 -13.76 -2.18
N ASP A 23 -10.14 -14.89 -2.30
CA ASP A 23 -9.64 -15.47 -3.56
C ASP A 23 -9.03 -14.46 -4.55
N ILE A 24 -8.15 -13.58 -4.05
CA ILE A 24 -7.56 -12.49 -4.85
C ILE A 24 -6.54 -12.95 -5.90
N GLU A 25 -6.31 -14.25 -6.09
CA GLU A 25 -5.37 -14.85 -7.05
C GLU A 25 -3.89 -14.36 -6.97
N LEU A 26 -3.53 -13.63 -5.91
CA LEU A 26 -2.17 -13.18 -5.61
C LEU A 26 -1.51 -14.11 -4.59
N THR A 27 -0.24 -14.48 -4.77
CA THR A 27 0.49 -15.35 -3.83
C THR A 27 0.66 -14.70 -2.46
N GLY A 28 0.85 -15.54 -1.43
CA GLY A 28 1.10 -15.10 -0.06
C GLY A 28 2.33 -14.20 0.02
N ASP A 29 3.43 -14.62 -0.60
CA ASP A 29 4.68 -13.85 -0.62
C ASP A 29 4.51 -12.49 -1.29
N PHE A 30 3.70 -12.40 -2.35
CA PHE A 30 3.43 -11.13 -3.01
C PHE A 30 2.62 -10.19 -2.10
N CYS A 31 1.54 -10.70 -1.48
CA CYS A 31 0.74 -9.94 -0.51
C CYS A 31 1.57 -9.51 0.71
N SER A 32 2.39 -10.41 1.27
CA SER A 32 3.30 -10.09 2.37
C SER A 32 4.33 -9.04 1.97
N GLY A 33 4.85 -9.10 0.74
CA GLY A 33 5.74 -8.07 0.20
C GLY A 33 5.07 -6.69 0.12
N LEU A 34 3.79 -6.63 -0.29
CA LEU A 34 3.01 -5.38 -0.32
C LEU A 34 2.76 -4.80 1.08
N LEU A 35 2.55 -5.68 2.07
CA LEU A 35 2.27 -5.32 3.47
C LEU A 35 3.54 -5.01 4.28
N SER A 36 4.70 -5.49 3.84
CA SER A 36 5.96 -5.38 4.58
C SER A 36 6.48 -3.95 4.69
N GLY A 37 7.29 -3.70 5.73
CA GLY A 37 7.98 -2.44 5.97
C GLY A 37 7.21 -1.48 6.88
N ASP A 38 7.94 -0.56 7.49
CA ASP A 38 7.39 0.45 8.38
C ASP A 38 7.15 1.77 7.64
N SER A 39 6.09 2.49 8.03
CA SER A 39 5.82 3.83 7.53
C SER A 39 6.84 4.80 8.12
N LEU A 40 7.94 5.05 7.41
CA LEU A 40 9.02 5.93 7.88
C LEU A 40 8.67 7.42 7.84
N LEU A 41 7.46 7.79 7.39
CA LEU A 41 7.00 9.18 7.31
C LEU A 41 5.64 9.40 7.99
N HIS A 42 5.61 10.45 8.81
CA HIS A 42 4.41 11.23 9.19
C HIS A 42 4.37 12.50 8.32
N ALA A 43 4.52 12.34 7.00
CA ALA A 43 4.57 13.46 6.07
C ALA A 43 3.19 13.69 5.46
N GLU A 44 2.47 14.66 6.01
CA GLU A 44 1.48 15.44 5.27
C GLU A 44 2.16 16.12 4.07
N THR A 45 2.48 15.40 2.99
CA THR A 45 3.06 16.08 1.83
C THR A 45 2.86 15.33 0.52
N VAL A 46 1.84 15.80 -0.20
CA VAL A 46 1.67 15.77 -1.66
C VAL A 46 1.54 14.37 -2.29
N GLU A 47 0.46 14.22 -3.04
CA GLU A 47 0.13 13.11 -3.93
C GLU A 47 1.15 12.89 -5.08
N ALA A 48 2.44 12.84 -4.79
CA ALA A 48 3.48 12.67 -5.79
C ALA A 48 3.55 11.17 -6.19
N PHE A 49 2.98 10.83 -7.34
CA PHE A 49 3.10 9.52 -7.98
C PHE A 49 4.48 9.26 -8.58
N ALA A 50 5.37 10.25 -8.51
CA ALA A 50 6.74 10.15 -9.01
C ALA A 50 7.62 9.27 -8.12
N GLY A 51 8.68 8.73 -8.73
CA GLY A 51 9.72 8.00 -8.02
C GLY A 51 9.36 6.57 -7.66
N VAL A 52 10.35 5.86 -7.13
CA VAL A 52 10.22 4.50 -6.60
C VAL A 52 9.25 4.51 -5.42
N ALA A 53 8.27 3.60 -5.36
CA ALA A 53 7.31 3.59 -4.26
C ALA A 53 7.98 3.36 -2.88
N GLU A 54 7.48 4.03 -1.85
CA GLU A 54 7.90 3.80 -0.47
C GLU A 54 7.14 2.64 0.16
N TYR A 55 7.80 1.96 1.08
CA TYR A 55 7.21 0.88 1.85
C TYR A 55 6.48 1.46 3.08
N PRO A 56 5.36 0.85 3.52
CA PRO A 56 4.74 -0.33 2.94
C PRO A 56 3.97 -0.03 1.63
N LEU A 57 4.14 -0.89 0.62
CA LEU A 57 3.68 -0.64 -0.75
C LEU A 57 2.15 -0.61 -0.90
N TYR A 58 1.41 -1.27 0.01
CA TYR A 58 -0.05 -1.27 -0.02
C TYR A 58 -0.64 0.15 0.08
N LYS A 59 0.07 1.11 0.68
CA LYS A 59 -0.36 2.53 0.75
C LYS A 59 -0.35 3.18 -0.63
N ARG A 60 0.71 2.98 -1.40
CA ARG A 60 0.79 3.43 -2.80
C ARG A 60 -0.30 2.75 -3.64
N LEU A 61 -0.53 1.46 -3.44
CA LEU A 61 -1.59 0.72 -4.11
C LEU A 61 -2.97 1.31 -3.78
N ALA A 62 -3.27 1.54 -2.51
CA ALA A 62 -4.54 2.11 -2.07
C ALA A 62 -4.79 3.51 -2.65
N LEU A 63 -3.78 4.37 -2.67
CA LEU A 63 -3.89 5.70 -3.28
C LEU A 63 -4.15 5.62 -4.79
N SER A 64 -3.50 4.68 -5.49
CA SER A 64 -3.66 4.49 -6.94
C SER A 64 -5.03 3.92 -7.28
N LEU A 65 -5.54 2.99 -6.47
CA LEU A 65 -6.89 2.46 -6.56
C LEU A 65 -7.93 3.55 -6.29
N LEU A 66 -7.73 4.39 -5.26
CA LEU A 66 -8.60 5.52 -4.98
C LEU A 66 -8.70 6.47 -6.17
N LYS A 67 -7.55 6.84 -6.77
CA LYS A 67 -7.53 7.67 -7.97
C LYS A 67 -8.25 7.01 -9.13
N SER A 68 -8.05 5.71 -9.31
CA SER A 68 -8.68 4.96 -10.39
C SER A 68 -10.21 4.88 -10.24
N ILE A 69 -10.69 4.63 -9.01
CA ILE A 69 -12.12 4.61 -8.70
C ILE A 69 -12.73 6.00 -8.86
N ALA A 70 -12.02 7.06 -8.41
CA ALA A 70 -12.48 8.44 -8.51
C ALA A 70 -12.60 8.93 -9.96
N SER A 71 -11.65 8.53 -10.82
CA SER A 71 -11.62 8.92 -12.23
C SER A 71 -12.46 8.02 -13.13
N GLY A 72 -12.82 6.81 -12.66
CA GLY A 72 -13.43 5.78 -13.48
C GLY A 72 -12.48 5.21 -14.55
N CYS A 73 -11.17 5.35 -14.34
CA CYS A 73 -10.15 4.92 -15.30
C CYS A 73 -8.98 4.29 -14.55
N PHE A 74 -8.36 3.27 -15.14
CA PHE A 74 -7.14 2.70 -14.61
C PHE A 74 -6.01 3.74 -14.57
N CYS A 75 -5.52 4.06 -13.37
CA CYS A 75 -4.49 5.08 -13.14
C CYS A 75 -3.12 4.44 -12.84
N GLY A 76 -2.65 3.57 -13.73
CA GLY A 76 -1.29 3.02 -13.68
C GLY A 76 -0.23 4.08 -13.95
N GLY A 77 0.94 3.92 -13.33
CA GLY A 77 2.04 4.87 -13.48
C GLY A 77 2.68 4.81 -14.87
N PHE A 78 2.41 5.88 -15.64
CA PHE A 78 3.31 6.58 -16.58
C PHE A 78 3.30 6.24 -18.08
N GLU A 79 3.50 7.32 -18.84
CA GLU A 79 3.47 7.43 -20.30
C GLU A 79 4.66 6.76 -21.01
N LYS A 80 4.30 5.93 -22.00
CA LYS A 80 4.89 5.70 -23.33
C LYS A 80 6.28 6.31 -23.60
N VAL A 81 7.33 5.71 -23.06
CA VAL A 81 8.55 5.57 -23.87
C VAL A 81 8.17 4.65 -25.03
N SER A 82 8.09 5.21 -26.25
CA SER A 82 7.51 4.57 -27.43
C SER A 82 8.21 3.25 -27.77
N LEU A 83 7.59 2.13 -27.42
CA LEU A 83 8.10 0.77 -27.69
C LEU A 83 6.99 -0.11 -28.28
N GLY A 84 6.67 0.11 -29.56
CA GLY A 84 6.10 -0.90 -30.47
C GLY A 84 4.80 -1.62 -30.04
N LYS A 85 4.67 -2.89 -30.45
CA LYS A 85 3.45 -3.74 -30.35
C LYS A 85 2.99 -4.01 -28.91
N GLU A 86 3.88 -3.94 -27.92
CA GLU A 86 3.58 -4.14 -26.48
C GLU A 86 2.62 -3.07 -25.94
N VAL A 87 2.68 -1.86 -26.51
CA VAL A 87 1.78 -0.75 -26.18
C VAL A 87 0.32 -1.09 -26.53
N MET A 88 0.06 -2.02 -27.46
CA MET A 88 -1.32 -2.39 -27.82
C MET A 88 -1.95 -3.33 -26.79
N TRP A 89 -1.26 -4.41 -26.40
CA TRP A 89 -1.77 -5.35 -25.41
C TRP A 89 -2.00 -4.71 -24.04
N LEU A 90 -1.07 -3.85 -23.60
CA LEU A 90 -1.22 -3.12 -22.34
C LEU A 90 -2.42 -2.17 -22.39
N LYS A 91 -2.64 -1.47 -23.50
CA LYS A 91 -3.83 -0.60 -23.66
C LYS A 91 -5.13 -1.39 -23.58
N GLU A 92 -5.20 -2.56 -24.24
CA GLU A 92 -6.36 -3.43 -24.15
C GLU A 92 -6.62 -3.86 -22.70
N LYS A 93 -5.56 -4.21 -21.96
CA LYS A 93 -5.65 -4.53 -20.53
C LYS A 93 -6.07 -3.34 -19.67
N GLU A 94 -5.56 -2.15 -19.93
CA GLU A 94 -5.95 -0.92 -19.24
C GLU A 94 -7.45 -0.62 -19.43
N GLU A 95 -7.99 -0.86 -20.63
CA GLU A 95 -9.43 -0.73 -20.90
C GLU A 95 -10.26 -1.77 -20.14
N GLU A 96 -9.81 -3.04 -20.10
CA GLU A 96 -10.44 -4.10 -19.31
C GLU A 96 -10.44 -3.76 -17.82
N TRP A 97 -9.29 -3.33 -17.28
CA TRP A 97 -9.17 -2.91 -15.89
C TRP A 97 -10.02 -1.68 -15.59
N SER A 98 -10.12 -0.72 -16.50
CA SER A 98 -10.97 0.46 -16.34
C SER A 98 -12.44 0.07 -16.23
N LYS A 99 -12.93 -0.85 -17.08
CA LYS A 99 -14.30 -1.38 -16.99
C LYS A 99 -14.55 -2.08 -15.66
N LEU A 100 -13.60 -2.92 -15.22
CA LEU A 100 -13.66 -3.59 -13.92
C LEU A 100 -13.71 -2.59 -12.76
N ILE A 101 -12.86 -1.56 -12.79
CA ILE A 101 -12.78 -0.50 -11.77
C ILE A 101 -14.07 0.30 -11.73
N ILE A 102 -14.68 0.63 -12.87
CA ILE A 102 -15.99 1.31 -12.90
C ILE A 102 -17.05 0.43 -12.22
N GLN A 103 -17.14 -0.84 -12.63
CA GLN A 103 -18.15 -1.75 -12.10
C GLN A 103 -17.96 -1.99 -10.60
N LYS A 104 -16.81 -2.53 -10.19
CA LYS A 104 -16.53 -2.90 -8.80
C LYS A 104 -16.27 -1.71 -7.91
N GLY A 105 -15.71 -0.62 -8.44
CA GLY A 105 -15.60 0.65 -7.72
C GLY A 105 -16.97 1.23 -7.37
N SER A 106 -17.97 1.11 -8.27
CA SER A 106 -19.34 1.53 -7.97
C SER A 106 -20.00 0.67 -6.89
N GLU A 107 -19.79 -0.65 -6.90
CA GLU A 107 -20.25 -1.57 -5.85
C GLU A 107 -19.63 -1.20 -4.48
N LEU A 108 -18.33 -0.91 -4.46
CA LEU A 108 -17.62 -0.45 -3.27
C LEU A 108 -18.18 0.88 -2.74
N VAL A 109 -18.35 1.87 -3.62
CA VAL A 109 -18.93 3.17 -3.25
C VAL A 109 -20.35 3.00 -2.70
N TYR A 110 -21.15 2.11 -3.32
CA TYR A 110 -22.51 1.82 -2.89
C TYR A 110 -22.54 1.15 -1.51
N ALA A 111 -21.67 0.16 -1.27
CA ALA A 111 -21.57 -0.54 0.02
C ALA A 111 -21.25 0.42 1.18
N LEU A 112 -20.53 1.51 0.92
CA LEU A 112 -20.19 2.53 1.92
C LEU A 112 -21.17 3.71 1.98
N LYS A 113 -22.10 3.83 1.02
CA LYS A 113 -22.94 5.02 0.85
C LYS A 113 -23.85 5.30 2.05
N TYR A 114 -24.39 4.25 2.66
CA TYR A 114 -25.42 4.32 3.70
C TYR A 114 -24.91 3.91 5.09
N VAL A 115 -23.59 3.88 5.29
CA VAL A 115 -22.99 3.61 6.61
C VAL A 115 -23.40 4.71 7.58
N ALA A 116 -24.10 4.35 8.66
CA ALA A 116 -24.60 5.26 9.68
C ALA A 116 -23.47 5.79 10.59
N CYS A 117 -22.56 4.90 11.02
CA CYS A 117 -21.39 5.24 11.82
C CYS A 117 -20.21 4.28 11.57
N GLU A 118 -19.03 4.66 12.05
CA GLU A 118 -17.82 3.85 12.05
C GLU A 118 -17.44 3.48 13.48
N LEU A 119 -17.12 2.21 13.75
CA LEU A 119 -16.65 1.77 15.06
C LEU A 119 -15.27 1.11 14.95
N GLN A 120 -14.44 1.34 15.96
CA GLN A 120 -13.09 0.78 16.06
C GLN A 120 -13.06 -0.34 17.10
N VAL A 121 -12.85 -1.57 16.67
CA VAL A 121 -12.84 -2.79 17.51
C VAL A 121 -11.43 -3.35 17.55
N GLN A 122 -10.90 -3.58 18.75
CA GLN A 122 -9.56 -4.11 18.95
C GLN A 122 -9.52 -5.64 18.77
N GLU A 123 -8.35 -6.18 18.46
CA GLU A 123 -8.12 -7.62 18.53
C GLU A 123 -8.12 -8.10 20.00
N PRO A 124 -8.60 -9.32 20.29
CA PRO A 124 -9.09 -10.36 19.36
C PRO A 124 -10.57 -10.23 18.97
N LEU A 125 -11.31 -9.25 19.50
CA LEU A 125 -12.75 -9.13 19.26
C LEU A 125 -13.09 -8.91 17.79
N PHE A 126 -12.27 -8.15 17.07
CA PHE A 126 -12.50 -7.89 15.67
C PHE A 126 -12.48 -9.18 14.84
N SER A 127 -11.49 -10.05 15.06
CA SER A 127 -11.44 -11.38 14.43
C SER A 127 -12.68 -12.22 14.78
N LEU A 128 -13.11 -12.21 16.04
CA LEU A 128 -14.32 -12.93 16.47
C LEU A 128 -15.59 -12.37 15.83
N MET A 129 -15.67 -11.07 15.56
CA MET A 129 -16.78 -10.47 14.81
C MET A 129 -16.72 -10.85 13.33
N LYS A 130 -15.54 -10.87 12.71
CA LYS A 130 -15.33 -11.27 11.31
C LYS A 130 -15.86 -12.67 11.04
N ASP A 131 -15.63 -13.57 12.01
CA ASP A 131 -15.99 -14.99 11.96
C ASP A 131 -17.41 -15.27 12.47
N GLY A 132 -18.14 -14.24 12.92
CA GLY A 132 -19.54 -14.35 13.36
C GLY A 132 -19.74 -14.90 14.76
N VAL A 133 -18.67 -15.03 15.56
CA VAL A 133 -18.72 -15.51 16.95
C VAL A 133 -19.18 -14.40 17.89
N LYS A 134 -18.64 -13.18 17.75
CA LYS A 134 -19.08 -12.00 18.50
C LYS A 134 -20.19 -11.28 17.74
N THR A 135 -21.37 -11.19 18.34
CA THR A 135 -22.57 -10.61 17.71
C THR A 135 -23.07 -9.34 18.39
N VAL A 136 -22.56 -9.00 19.58
CA VAL A 136 -22.96 -7.80 20.32
C VAL A 136 -21.75 -6.91 20.54
N GLU A 137 -21.81 -5.68 20.03
CA GLU A 137 -20.81 -4.65 20.28
C GLU A 137 -21.31 -3.66 21.33
N THR A 138 -20.45 -3.28 22.28
CA THR A 138 -20.84 -2.47 23.43
C THR A 138 -20.06 -1.18 23.48
N ARG A 139 -20.75 -0.06 23.72
CA ARG A 139 -20.15 1.28 23.79
C ARG A 139 -20.79 2.12 24.88
N CYS A 140 -20.07 3.11 25.40
CA CYS A 140 -20.71 4.21 26.12
C CYS A 140 -21.66 4.93 25.16
N PHE A 141 -22.84 5.35 25.62
CA PHE A 141 -23.81 5.99 24.73
C PHE A 141 -23.28 7.32 24.18
N GLU A 142 -23.45 7.54 22.88
CA GLU A 142 -23.17 8.80 22.20
C GLU A 142 -24.38 9.15 21.34
N ALA A 143 -24.67 10.45 21.22
CA ALA A 143 -25.86 10.92 20.48
C ALA A 143 -25.83 10.52 18.99
N GLU A 144 -24.66 10.24 18.43
CA GLU A 144 -24.54 9.74 17.06
C GLU A 144 -25.16 8.34 16.86
N TYR A 145 -25.25 7.53 17.93
CA TYR A 145 -25.85 6.21 17.88
C TYR A 145 -27.38 6.24 17.76
N ASP A 146 -28.02 7.41 17.88
CA ASP A 146 -29.44 7.54 17.57
C ASP A 146 -29.76 7.13 16.12
N ARG A 147 -28.78 7.23 15.21
CA ARG A 147 -28.88 6.74 13.81
C ARG A 147 -28.91 5.22 13.70
N LEU A 148 -28.59 4.49 14.77
CA LEU A 148 -28.55 3.02 14.82
C LEU A 148 -29.84 2.43 15.39
N GLN A 149 -30.82 3.25 15.79
CA GLN A 149 -32.10 2.75 16.31
C GLN A 149 -32.93 2.02 15.24
N GLU A 150 -32.72 2.36 13.96
CA GLU A 150 -33.39 1.70 12.84
C GLU A 150 -32.74 0.35 12.54
N ARG A 151 -33.54 -0.72 12.58
CA ARG A 151 -33.10 -2.06 12.15
C ARG A 151 -32.66 -2.03 10.69
N GLY A 152 -31.49 -2.61 10.40
CA GLY A 152 -30.87 -2.61 9.09
C GLY A 152 -29.89 -1.45 8.86
N SER A 153 -29.74 -0.53 9.81
CA SER A 153 -28.68 0.48 9.76
C SER A 153 -27.30 -0.16 9.60
N LEU A 154 -26.47 0.40 8.73
CA LEU A 154 -25.14 -0.13 8.44
C LEU A 154 -24.08 0.49 9.33
N VAL A 155 -23.22 -0.33 9.91
CA VAL A 155 -22.05 0.07 10.70
C VAL A 155 -20.80 -0.43 10.00
N LEU A 156 -19.77 0.42 9.92
CA LEU A 156 -18.47 0.04 9.39
C LEU A 156 -17.49 -0.20 10.53
N ILE A 157 -17.01 -1.44 10.66
CA ILE A 157 -16.04 -1.84 11.68
C ILE A 157 -14.63 -1.77 11.08
N ASN A 158 -13.72 -1.08 11.80
CA ASN A 158 -12.30 -0.94 11.44
C ASN A 158 -12.09 -0.49 10.00
N LYS A 159 -13.00 0.34 9.47
CA LYS A 159 -12.96 0.85 8.10
C LYS A 159 -12.93 -0.21 7.00
N CYS A 160 -13.26 -1.48 7.28
CA CYS A 160 -13.12 -2.58 6.32
C CYS A 160 -14.31 -3.52 6.23
N LEU A 161 -15.05 -3.77 7.32
CA LEU A 161 -16.18 -4.70 7.32
C LEU A 161 -17.49 -3.98 7.64
N THR A 162 -18.53 -4.27 6.86
CA THR A 162 -19.87 -3.73 7.05
C THR A 162 -20.76 -4.70 7.82
N PHE A 163 -21.50 -4.20 8.79
CA PHE A 163 -22.43 -4.96 9.61
C PHE A 163 -23.79 -4.27 9.61
N GLU A 164 -24.86 -5.04 9.69
CA GLU A 164 -26.23 -4.58 9.85
C GLU A 164 -26.64 -4.66 11.30
N VAL A 165 -27.20 -3.55 11.81
CA VAL A 165 -27.79 -3.49 13.14
C VAL A 165 -29.10 -4.27 13.13
N ILE A 166 -29.17 -5.29 13.99
CA ILE A 166 -30.39 -6.07 14.22
C ILE A 166 -31.29 -5.30 15.20
N GLU A 167 -30.70 -4.89 16.32
CA GLU A 167 -31.34 -4.12 17.39
C GLU A 167 -30.28 -3.41 18.23
N MET A 168 -30.71 -2.36 18.94
CA MET A 168 -29.88 -1.61 19.87
C MET A 168 -30.63 -1.42 21.19
N HIS A 169 -29.98 -1.80 22.29
CA HIS A 169 -30.52 -1.64 23.63
C HIS A 169 -29.66 -0.67 24.44
N LYS A 170 -30.32 0.14 25.27
CA LYS A 170 -29.67 1.10 26.15
C LYS A 170 -29.81 0.67 27.60
N TYR A 171 -28.72 0.73 28.34
CA TYR A 171 -28.64 0.35 29.75
C TYR A 171 -28.00 1.45 30.59
N SER A 172 -28.21 1.38 31.91
CA SER A 172 -27.64 2.34 32.86
C SER A 172 -26.15 2.12 33.14
N SER A 173 -25.63 0.90 32.94
CA SER A 173 -24.22 0.52 33.13
C SER A 173 -23.88 -0.78 32.38
N PHE A 174 -22.59 -1.06 32.17
CA PHE A 174 -22.11 -2.32 31.59
C PHE A 174 -22.53 -3.53 32.44
N TYR A 175 -22.69 -3.36 33.76
CA TYR A 175 -23.14 -4.44 34.64
C TYR A 175 -24.58 -4.86 34.32
N GLU A 176 -25.48 -3.89 34.17
CA GLU A 176 -26.87 -4.16 33.78
C GLU A 176 -26.98 -4.67 32.33
N LEU A 177 -26.11 -4.18 31.44
CA LEU A 177 -25.98 -4.69 30.07
C LEU A 177 -25.59 -6.18 30.07
N LEU A 178 -24.54 -6.57 30.78
CA LEU A 178 -24.05 -7.96 30.82
C LEU A 178 -25.08 -8.92 31.42
N LYS A 179 -25.87 -8.46 32.40
CA LYS A 179 -26.99 -9.25 32.95
C LYS A 179 -28.07 -9.53 31.90
N ALA A 180 -28.34 -8.58 31.01
CA ALA A 180 -29.40 -8.67 30.02
C ALA A 180 -28.96 -9.37 28.72
N GLU A 181 -27.75 -9.08 28.22
CA GLU A 181 -27.29 -9.42 26.86
C GLU A 181 -26.53 -10.74 26.72
N SER A 182 -26.33 -11.45 27.82
CA SER A 182 -25.39 -12.59 27.96
C SER A 182 -23.92 -12.18 27.79
N PRO A 183 -23.04 -12.44 28.79
CA PRO A 183 -21.61 -12.13 28.70
C PRO A 183 -20.91 -12.74 27.49
N GLU A 184 -21.31 -13.95 27.07
CA GLU A 184 -20.70 -14.71 25.98
C GLU A 184 -20.86 -14.03 24.61
N LYS A 185 -21.97 -13.29 24.41
CA LYS A 185 -22.23 -12.57 23.16
C LYS A 185 -21.42 -11.27 23.05
N VAL A 186 -21.12 -10.66 24.20
CA VAL A 186 -20.33 -9.42 24.31
C VAL A 186 -18.84 -9.73 24.26
N PHE A 187 -18.41 -10.72 25.04
CA PHE A 187 -17.05 -11.21 25.12
C PHE A 187 -17.08 -12.74 24.96
N PRO A 188 -16.83 -13.26 23.76
CA PRO A 188 -16.70 -14.70 23.57
C PRO A 188 -15.66 -15.26 24.55
N ASP A 189 -15.92 -16.46 25.07
CA ASP A 189 -15.20 -17.14 26.16
C ASP A 189 -15.52 -16.67 27.60
N THR A 190 -16.34 -15.64 27.78
CA THR A 190 -16.76 -15.14 29.11
C THR A 190 -18.12 -15.70 29.50
N LYS A 191 -18.22 -16.40 30.65
CA LYS A 191 -19.49 -17.03 31.07
C LYS A 191 -20.24 -16.26 32.16
N THR A 192 -19.51 -15.47 32.95
CA THR A 192 -20.06 -14.77 34.11
C THR A 192 -20.04 -13.26 33.92
N VAL A 193 -20.94 -12.56 34.62
CA VAL A 193 -20.98 -11.09 34.61
C VAL A 193 -19.69 -10.53 35.21
N GLU A 194 -19.15 -11.17 36.24
CA GLU A 194 -17.92 -10.75 36.92
C GLU A 194 -16.70 -10.79 35.99
N GLU A 195 -16.53 -11.88 35.24
CA GLU A 195 -15.48 -11.98 34.21
C GLU A 195 -15.66 -10.92 33.12
N GLY A 196 -16.90 -10.68 32.66
CA GLY A 196 -17.21 -9.64 31.68
C GLY A 196 -16.87 -8.24 32.17
N MET A 197 -17.14 -7.95 33.45
CA MET A 197 -16.74 -6.68 34.07
C MET A 197 -15.21 -6.55 34.18
N GLN A 198 -14.47 -7.66 34.36
CA GLN A 198 -13.00 -7.64 34.31
C GLN A 198 -12.48 -7.40 32.89
N MET A 199 -13.17 -7.87 31.84
CA MET A 199 -12.86 -7.55 30.45
C MET A 199 -13.03 -6.05 30.19
N PHE A 200 -14.16 -5.47 30.61
CA PHE A 200 -14.38 -4.02 30.47
C PHE A 200 -13.28 -3.21 31.17
N LYS A 201 -12.87 -3.58 32.39
CA LYS A 201 -11.77 -2.89 33.11
C LYS A 201 -10.42 -2.95 32.38
N ARG A 202 -10.20 -3.96 31.53
CA ARG A 202 -8.97 -4.08 30.73
C ARG A 202 -9.00 -3.24 29.47
N TRP A 203 -10.17 -2.97 28.91
CA TRP A 203 -10.32 -2.36 27.57
C TRP A 203 -10.95 -0.98 27.58
N CYS A 204 -11.54 -0.57 28.70
CA CYS A 204 -12.11 0.75 28.89
C CYS A 204 -11.62 1.33 30.22
N ASP A 205 -11.44 2.65 30.28
CA ASP A 205 -11.35 3.38 31.54
C ASP A 205 -12.79 3.53 32.09
N VAL A 206 -13.37 2.41 32.52
CA VAL A 206 -14.82 2.17 32.61
C VAL A 206 -15.58 3.12 33.54
N VAL A 207 -14.98 3.58 34.63
CA VAL A 207 -15.80 4.06 35.77
C VAL A 207 -16.28 5.51 35.63
N ASP A 208 -15.55 6.36 34.88
CA ASP A 208 -15.91 7.78 34.73
C ASP A 208 -16.70 8.08 33.45
N GLN A 209 -16.62 7.22 32.43
CA GLN A 209 -17.26 7.46 31.13
C GLN A 209 -18.76 7.11 31.10
N GLU A 210 -19.20 6.03 31.75
CA GLU A 210 -20.62 5.65 31.78
C GLU A 210 -21.51 6.73 32.43
N LYS A 211 -21.03 7.31 33.55
CA LYS A 211 -21.73 8.37 34.29
C LYS A 211 -21.80 9.67 33.50
N LYS A 212 -20.77 9.95 32.70
CA LYS A 212 -20.72 11.13 31.82
C LYS A 212 -21.63 10.97 30.60
N ASN A 213 -21.79 9.75 30.09
CA ASN A 213 -22.38 9.48 28.78
C ASN A 213 -23.86 9.05 28.80
N ASN A 214 -24.60 9.30 29.88
CA ASN A 214 -26.02 8.96 29.99
C ASN A 214 -26.31 7.47 29.69
N GLY A 215 -25.41 6.58 30.12
CA GLY A 215 -25.54 5.12 30.00
C GLY A 215 -24.64 4.47 28.93
N VAL A 216 -24.95 3.21 28.64
CA VAL A 216 -24.22 2.36 27.67
C VAL A 216 -25.19 1.75 26.67
N VAL A 217 -24.68 1.31 25.53
CA VAL A 217 -25.46 0.63 24.49
C VAL A 217 -24.89 -0.75 24.17
N ALA A 218 -25.79 -1.68 23.91
CA ALA A 218 -25.52 -2.95 23.24
C ALA A 218 -26.06 -2.87 21.82
N ILE A 219 -25.20 -3.07 20.84
CA ILE A 219 -25.52 -3.01 19.41
C ILE A 219 -25.40 -4.44 18.88
N HIS A 220 -26.54 -5.05 18.56
CA HIS A 220 -26.57 -6.38 17.96
C HIS A 220 -26.30 -6.27 16.48
N LEU A 221 -25.30 -7.00 16.02
CA LEU A 221 -24.77 -6.90 14.67
C LEU A 221 -24.80 -8.24 13.96
N SER A 222 -25.14 -8.20 12.69
CA SER A 222 -24.93 -9.31 11.75
C SER A 222 -24.05 -8.84 10.60
N LYS A 223 -23.20 -9.72 10.09
CA LYS A 223 -22.33 -9.38 8.96
C LYS A 223 -23.20 -9.07 7.73
N SER A 224 -23.02 -7.90 7.13
CA SER A 224 -23.82 -7.53 5.96
C SER A 224 -23.46 -8.42 4.76
N VAL A 225 -24.45 -8.69 3.90
CA VAL A 225 -24.22 -9.43 2.65
C VAL A 225 -23.36 -8.62 1.67
N SER A 226 -23.47 -7.28 1.71
CA SER A 226 -22.71 -6.38 0.84
C SER A 226 -21.45 -5.89 1.55
N GLN A 227 -20.29 -6.44 1.18
CA GLN A 227 -18.99 -6.11 1.79
C GLN A 227 -18.11 -5.29 0.84
N PRO A 228 -17.57 -4.13 1.26
CA PRO A 228 -16.70 -3.32 0.40
C PRO A 228 -15.39 -4.05 0.08
N CYS A 229 -14.86 -4.87 0.99
CA CYS A 229 -13.66 -5.68 0.75
C CYS A 229 -13.86 -6.76 -0.33
N VAL A 230 -15.08 -7.24 -0.54
CA VAL A 230 -15.40 -8.19 -1.62
C VAL A 230 -15.37 -7.50 -2.99
N ALA A 231 -15.89 -6.28 -3.09
CA ALA A 231 -15.76 -5.49 -4.32
C ALA A 231 -14.28 -5.18 -4.61
N LEU A 232 -13.51 -4.82 -3.57
CA LEU A 232 -12.08 -4.56 -3.67
C LEU A 232 -11.28 -5.83 -4.06
N SER A 233 -11.61 -6.99 -3.52
CA SER A 233 -10.94 -8.24 -3.86
C SER A 233 -11.10 -8.60 -5.33
N HIS A 234 -12.29 -8.40 -5.90
CA HIS A 234 -12.52 -8.58 -7.32
C HIS A 234 -11.68 -7.63 -8.18
N ILE A 235 -11.49 -6.38 -7.74
CA ILE A 235 -10.58 -5.45 -8.43
C ILE A 235 -9.15 -6.00 -8.39
N LEU A 236 -8.65 -6.40 -7.22
CA LEU A 236 -7.28 -6.91 -7.07
C LEU A 236 -7.06 -8.20 -7.88
N SER A 237 -8.02 -9.12 -7.86
CA SER A 237 -8.00 -10.36 -8.65
C SER A 237 -7.94 -10.05 -10.16
N GLY A 238 -8.84 -9.20 -10.67
CA GLY A 238 -8.87 -8.87 -12.10
C GLY A 238 -7.70 -8.00 -12.57
N LEU A 239 -7.09 -7.21 -11.69
CA LEU A 239 -5.82 -6.52 -11.97
C LEU A 239 -4.67 -7.51 -12.14
N SER A 240 -4.70 -8.64 -11.42
CA SER A 240 -3.60 -9.59 -11.33
C SER A 240 -2.29 -8.89 -10.93
N TYR A 241 -1.16 -9.56 -11.11
CA TYR A 241 0.15 -9.01 -10.78
C TYR A 241 0.50 -7.81 -11.65
N THR A 242 0.22 -7.88 -12.95
CA THR A 242 0.56 -6.82 -13.90
C THR A 242 -0.15 -5.50 -13.55
N GLY A 243 -1.45 -5.55 -13.27
CA GLY A 243 -2.21 -4.37 -12.88
C GLY A 243 -1.76 -3.81 -11.54
N VAL A 244 -1.52 -4.65 -10.54
CA VAL A 244 -1.00 -4.21 -9.23
C VAL A 244 0.39 -3.57 -9.37
N GLN A 245 1.31 -4.21 -10.10
CA GLN A 245 2.64 -3.66 -10.38
C GLN A 245 2.56 -2.31 -11.11
N SER A 246 1.65 -2.18 -12.08
CA SER A 246 1.41 -0.94 -12.81
C SER A 246 0.89 0.17 -11.91
N LEU A 247 0.01 -0.14 -10.96
CA LEU A 247 -0.45 0.82 -9.93
C LEU A 247 0.66 1.19 -8.93
N LEU A 248 1.70 0.36 -8.77
CA LEU A 248 2.91 0.73 -8.02
C LEU A 248 3.89 1.58 -8.84
N GLY A 249 3.63 1.78 -10.14
CA GLY A 249 4.44 2.56 -11.06
C GLY A 249 5.50 1.75 -11.82
N LEU A 250 5.43 0.41 -11.79
CA LEU A 250 6.28 -0.44 -12.63
C LEU A 250 5.75 -0.47 -14.06
N SER A 251 6.66 -0.26 -15.00
CA SER A 251 6.41 -0.49 -16.43
C SER A 251 6.47 -1.97 -16.77
N HIS A 252 5.85 -2.33 -17.89
CA HIS A 252 5.87 -3.70 -18.42
C HIS A 252 6.43 -3.69 -19.84
N THR A 253 7.47 -4.48 -20.05
CA THR A 253 8.12 -4.67 -21.36
C THR A 253 8.45 -6.16 -21.56
N ILE A 254 8.87 -6.56 -22.76
CA ILE A 254 9.48 -7.89 -22.94
C ILE A 254 10.61 -8.09 -21.90
N GLY A 255 10.57 -9.23 -21.23
CA GLY A 255 11.53 -9.59 -20.18
C GLY A 255 11.19 -9.06 -18.78
N SER A 256 10.09 -8.31 -18.60
CA SER A 256 9.57 -7.95 -17.28
C SER A 256 9.27 -9.19 -16.45
N ILE A 257 9.64 -9.13 -15.18
CA ILE A 257 9.51 -10.26 -14.25
C ILE A 257 8.12 -10.20 -13.62
N PRO A 258 7.29 -11.25 -13.80
CA PRO A 258 5.98 -11.30 -13.17
C PRO A 258 6.15 -11.41 -11.64
N HIS A 259 5.19 -10.86 -10.90
CA HIS A 259 5.15 -10.95 -9.43
C HIS A 259 6.30 -10.25 -8.68
N ALA A 260 7.15 -9.47 -9.35
CA ALA A 260 8.23 -8.73 -8.69
C ALA A 260 7.74 -7.41 -8.08
N LEU A 261 8.31 -7.02 -6.95
CA LEU A 261 8.04 -5.74 -6.27
C LEU A 261 9.29 -4.85 -6.30
N PRO A 262 9.16 -3.52 -6.40
CA PRO A 262 10.30 -2.61 -6.40
C PRO A 262 11.07 -2.72 -5.08
N PRO A 263 12.41 -2.77 -5.07
CA PRO A 263 13.16 -2.83 -3.81
C PRO A 263 12.93 -1.59 -2.93
N PRO A 264 13.03 -1.72 -1.60
CA PRO A 264 12.96 -0.57 -0.70
C PRO A 264 14.03 0.48 -1.06
N ARG A 265 13.65 1.77 -1.06
CA ARG A 265 14.58 2.89 -1.31
C ARG A 265 15.83 2.82 -0.45
N SER A 266 15.68 2.43 0.82
CA SER A 266 16.81 2.26 1.76
C SER A 266 17.82 1.22 1.31
N VAL A 267 17.38 0.11 0.70
CA VAL A 267 18.26 -0.93 0.15
C VAL A 267 19.01 -0.41 -1.07
N LEU A 268 18.32 0.29 -1.97
CA LEU A 268 18.94 0.91 -3.16
C LEU A 268 20.03 1.90 -2.78
N LEU A 269 19.75 2.78 -1.82
CA LEU A 269 20.70 3.79 -1.32
C LEU A 269 21.86 3.14 -0.57
N SER A 270 21.60 2.12 0.25
CA SER A 270 22.63 1.40 1.00
C SER A 270 23.64 0.72 0.07
N SER A 271 23.16 -0.05 -0.91
CA SER A 271 24.02 -0.74 -1.87
C SER A 271 24.81 0.21 -2.76
N PHE A 272 24.22 1.35 -3.12
CA PHE A 272 24.89 2.43 -3.86
C PHE A 272 26.05 3.04 -3.06
N MET A 273 25.91 3.14 -1.74
CA MET A 273 26.89 3.74 -0.83
C MET A 273 27.94 2.78 -0.28
N LEU A 274 27.85 1.48 -0.59
CA LEU A 274 28.87 0.52 -0.19
C LEU A 274 30.27 0.94 -0.69
N PRO A 275 31.34 0.75 0.11
CA PRO A 275 32.71 1.06 -0.33
C PRO A 275 33.13 0.23 -1.55
N TYR A 276 33.66 0.87 -2.60
CA TYR A 276 34.04 0.19 -3.85
C TYR A 276 35.26 -0.73 -3.69
N LYS A 277 36.24 -0.33 -2.86
CA LYS A 277 37.47 -1.09 -2.58
C LYS A 277 37.77 -1.07 -1.07
N PRO A 278 36.98 -1.79 -0.24
CA PRO A 278 37.05 -1.69 1.22
C PRO A 278 38.41 -2.15 1.79
N LYS A 279 39.16 -2.96 1.04
CA LYS A 279 40.49 -3.45 1.43
C LYS A 279 41.61 -2.41 1.27
N ILE A 280 41.37 -1.29 0.58
CA ILE A 280 42.37 -0.23 0.38
C ILE A 280 42.25 0.79 1.51
N LYS A 281 43.27 0.88 2.36
CA LYS A 281 43.31 1.80 3.49
C LYS A 281 43.21 3.25 3.00
N GLY A 282 42.27 4.01 3.56
CA GLY A 282 42.04 5.42 3.21
C GLY A 282 41.10 5.66 2.04
N CYS A 283 40.76 4.65 1.24
CA CYS A 283 39.75 4.78 0.18
C CYS A 283 38.35 4.67 0.78
N ARG A 284 37.55 5.73 0.64
CA ARG A 284 36.16 5.80 1.13
C ARG A 284 35.16 5.96 -0.01
N LEU A 285 35.63 5.95 -1.25
CA LEU A 285 34.80 6.06 -2.45
C LEU A 285 33.76 4.94 -2.51
N SER A 286 32.50 5.31 -2.69
CA SER A 286 31.39 4.37 -2.84
C SER A 286 31.33 3.78 -4.25
N HIS A 287 30.57 2.68 -4.40
CA HIS A 287 30.21 2.13 -5.71
C HIS A 287 29.54 3.19 -6.60
N GLY A 288 28.62 3.98 -6.02
CA GLY A 288 27.94 5.07 -6.70
C GLY A 288 28.87 6.16 -7.21
N ALA A 289 29.74 6.70 -6.35
CA ALA A 289 30.69 7.73 -6.75
C ALA A 289 31.71 7.22 -7.76
N ARG A 290 32.12 5.95 -7.64
CA ARG A 290 32.97 5.32 -8.66
C ARG A 290 32.24 5.19 -9.99
N ALA A 291 30.97 4.82 -10.02
CA ALA A 291 30.21 4.78 -11.26
C ALA A 291 30.10 6.18 -11.85
N LEU A 292 29.71 7.19 -11.06
CA LEU A 292 29.59 8.58 -11.49
C LEU A 292 30.87 9.10 -12.15
N SER A 293 32.05 8.80 -11.58
CA SER A 293 33.34 9.20 -12.18
C SER A 293 33.53 8.71 -13.61
N LYS A 294 32.98 7.53 -13.96
CA LYS A 294 33.07 7.02 -15.34
C LYS A 294 32.14 7.75 -16.30
N HIS A 295 31.03 8.29 -15.81
CA HIS A 295 30.01 8.96 -16.63
C HIS A 295 30.32 10.45 -16.82
N VAL A 296 30.84 11.13 -15.80
CA VAL A 296 31.27 12.54 -15.91
C VAL A 296 32.34 12.72 -17.00
N ASP A 297 33.30 11.78 -17.10
CA ASP A 297 34.34 11.85 -18.12
C ASP A 297 33.83 11.53 -19.55
N ARG A 298 32.61 11.00 -19.69
CA ARG A 298 32.05 10.50 -20.96
C ARG A 298 30.88 11.30 -21.47
N SER A 299 30.16 12.01 -20.60
CA SER A 299 29.06 12.87 -21.03
C SER A 299 29.55 14.25 -21.42
N SER A 300 29.25 14.66 -22.64
CA SER A 300 29.54 16.01 -23.14
C SER A 300 28.47 17.04 -22.73
N ASP A 301 27.32 16.61 -22.22
CA ASP A 301 26.18 17.50 -21.94
C ASP A 301 26.18 18.09 -20.52
N GLY A 302 27.12 17.67 -19.67
CA GLY A 302 27.26 18.14 -18.30
C GLY A 302 26.17 17.67 -17.33
N PHE A 303 25.28 16.75 -17.73
CA PHE A 303 24.16 16.28 -16.90
C PHE A 303 24.61 15.74 -15.53
N TRP A 304 25.72 14.99 -15.51
CA TRP A 304 26.27 14.37 -14.30
C TRP A 304 27.03 15.34 -13.38
N GLY A 305 27.17 16.60 -13.78
CA GLY A 305 27.91 17.63 -13.04
C GLY A 305 29.43 17.44 -13.08
N VAL A 306 30.13 18.13 -12.18
CA VAL A 306 31.60 18.09 -12.07
C VAL A 306 32.00 17.30 -10.84
N LEU A 307 32.77 16.23 -11.06
CA LEU A 307 33.25 15.37 -9.97
C LEU A 307 34.66 15.79 -9.51
N SER A 308 34.73 16.56 -8.43
CA SER A 308 35.98 17.05 -7.84
C SER A 308 36.01 16.89 -6.32
N GLY A 309 37.14 17.22 -5.68
CA GLY A 309 37.29 17.17 -4.22
C GLY A 309 37.61 15.79 -3.65
N SER A 310 37.36 15.62 -2.36
CA SER A 310 37.66 14.41 -1.58
C SER A 310 36.71 13.25 -1.93
N ASP A 311 37.03 12.02 -1.50
CA ASP A 311 36.11 10.88 -1.59
C ASP A 311 34.74 11.20 -0.95
N SER A 312 34.73 11.99 0.13
CA SER A 312 33.50 12.41 0.79
C SER A 312 32.66 13.36 -0.08
N ASP A 313 33.30 14.29 -0.78
CA ASP A 313 32.60 15.23 -1.67
C ASP A 313 32.01 14.50 -2.87
N LYS A 314 32.78 13.57 -3.45
CA LYS A 314 32.33 12.72 -4.57
C LYS A 314 31.16 11.83 -4.19
N ASN A 315 31.23 11.24 -3.00
CA ASN A 315 30.16 10.43 -2.43
C ASN A 315 28.88 11.26 -2.20
N ARG A 316 29.01 12.50 -1.70
CA ARG A 316 27.88 13.41 -1.50
C ARG A 316 27.20 13.75 -2.83
N LEU A 317 27.96 14.17 -3.84
CA LEU A 317 27.41 14.48 -5.16
C LEU A 317 26.67 13.27 -5.78
N ALA A 318 27.29 12.09 -5.71
CA ALA A 318 26.66 10.87 -6.20
C ALA A 318 25.37 10.54 -5.45
N MET A 319 25.34 10.78 -4.14
CA MET A 319 24.16 10.60 -3.30
C MET A 319 23.03 11.58 -3.68
N ASP A 320 23.35 12.86 -3.94
CA ASP A 320 22.37 13.86 -4.34
C ASP A 320 21.70 13.48 -5.68
N ILE A 321 22.50 13.00 -6.65
CA ILE A 321 22.01 12.53 -7.95
C ILE A 321 21.10 11.31 -7.80
N ILE A 322 21.51 10.30 -7.04
CA ILE A 322 20.72 9.06 -6.92
C ILE A 322 19.43 9.28 -6.13
N ASN A 323 19.44 10.15 -5.11
CA ASN A 323 18.23 10.54 -4.39
C ASN A 323 17.24 11.24 -5.32
N SER A 324 17.73 12.14 -6.19
CA SER A 324 16.90 12.77 -7.22
C SER A 324 16.27 11.72 -8.15
N PHE A 325 17.07 10.76 -8.64
CA PHE A 325 16.55 9.69 -9.51
C PHE A 325 15.50 8.84 -8.81
N ILE A 326 15.76 8.39 -7.59
CA ILE A 326 14.82 7.56 -6.82
C ILE A 326 13.52 8.33 -6.52
N GLY A 327 13.61 9.62 -6.20
CA GLY A 327 12.46 10.46 -5.87
C GLY A 327 11.65 10.92 -7.09
N GLN A 328 12.26 10.99 -8.28
CA GLN A 328 11.68 11.64 -9.45
C GLN A 328 11.66 10.78 -10.71
N CYS A 329 12.09 9.51 -10.67
CA CYS A 329 12.04 8.64 -11.84
C CYS A 329 10.60 8.57 -12.38
N CYS A 330 10.49 8.68 -13.70
CA CYS A 330 9.24 8.59 -14.45
C CYS A 330 9.05 7.23 -15.11
N TRP A 331 10.08 6.38 -15.04
CA TRP A 331 10.03 5.01 -15.53
C TRP A 331 10.82 4.12 -14.58
N MET A 332 10.26 2.96 -14.26
CA MET A 332 10.96 1.91 -13.53
C MET A 332 10.45 0.53 -13.93
N ASN A 333 11.32 -0.47 -13.92
CA ASN A 333 10.94 -1.84 -14.26
C ASN A 333 11.85 -2.83 -13.54
N ILE A 334 11.35 -4.06 -13.39
CA ILE A 334 12.12 -5.22 -12.97
C ILE A 334 12.11 -6.20 -14.13
N HIS A 335 13.24 -6.37 -14.79
CA HIS A 335 13.31 -7.14 -16.03
C HIS A 335 14.67 -7.84 -16.20
N ILE A 336 14.76 -8.72 -17.21
CA ILE A 336 15.99 -9.42 -17.54
C ILE A 336 16.81 -8.61 -18.57
N VAL A 337 18.06 -8.28 -18.22
CA VAL A 337 19.00 -7.57 -19.10
C VAL A 337 20.30 -8.37 -19.22
N PRO A 338 20.65 -8.91 -20.39
CA PRO A 338 21.97 -9.50 -20.63
C PRO A 338 23.09 -8.44 -20.56
N PRO A 339 24.28 -8.76 -20.00
CA PRO A 339 24.67 -10.01 -19.34
C PRO A 339 24.34 -10.04 -17.83
N HIS A 340 23.58 -9.08 -17.32
CA HIS A 340 23.36 -8.86 -15.89
C HIS A 340 22.29 -9.75 -15.25
N GLY A 341 21.40 -10.36 -16.04
CA GLY A 341 20.29 -11.16 -15.54
C GLY A 341 19.13 -10.28 -15.05
N GLU A 342 18.49 -10.66 -13.95
CA GLU A 342 17.36 -9.93 -13.37
C GLU A 342 17.81 -8.63 -12.66
N VAL A 343 17.28 -7.50 -13.11
CA VAL A 343 17.68 -6.17 -12.63
C VAL A 343 16.48 -5.30 -12.29
N PHE A 344 16.67 -4.40 -11.32
CA PHE A 344 15.79 -3.27 -11.10
C PHE A 344 16.39 -2.04 -11.76
N GLU A 345 15.61 -1.35 -12.59
CA GLU A 345 16.05 -0.18 -13.34
C GLU A 345 15.08 0.98 -13.14
N ILE A 346 15.64 2.18 -13.00
CA ILE A 346 14.89 3.44 -12.97
C ILE A 346 15.45 4.40 -14.01
N ARG A 347 14.58 5.23 -14.58
CA ARG A 347 14.95 6.33 -15.49
C ARG A 347 14.19 7.60 -15.18
N VAL A 348 14.88 8.72 -15.34
CA VAL A 348 14.30 10.07 -15.31
C VAL A 348 13.89 10.50 -16.71
N VAL A 349 13.16 11.60 -16.82
CA VAL A 349 12.53 12.07 -18.08
C VAL A 349 13.54 12.33 -19.20
N GLN A 350 14.78 12.69 -18.85
CA GLN A 350 15.88 12.90 -19.80
C GLN A 350 16.48 11.57 -20.35
N GLY A 351 16.00 10.41 -19.88
CA GLY A 351 16.46 9.09 -20.30
C GLY A 351 17.62 8.52 -19.50
N TYR A 352 18.32 9.35 -18.72
CA TYR A 352 19.32 8.90 -17.74
C TYR A 352 18.70 7.99 -16.68
N GLY A 353 19.50 7.09 -16.11
CA GLY A 353 18.98 6.11 -15.16
C GLY A 353 20.02 5.45 -14.29
N ALA A 354 19.55 4.50 -13.49
CA ALA A 354 20.36 3.70 -12.59
C ALA A 354 19.83 2.27 -12.51
N ARG A 355 20.73 1.32 -12.27
CA ARG A 355 20.41 -0.11 -12.25
C ARG A 355 21.00 -0.80 -11.03
N TRP A 356 20.23 -1.73 -10.48
CA TRP A 356 20.61 -2.63 -9.40
C TRP A 356 20.29 -4.08 -9.76
N SER A 357 20.80 -5.03 -8.99
CA SER A 357 20.20 -6.38 -8.93
C SER A 357 18.70 -6.29 -8.61
N ARG A 358 17.93 -7.32 -8.98
CA ARG A 358 16.48 -7.39 -8.73
C ARG A 358 16.07 -7.01 -7.30
N ASP A 359 16.82 -7.44 -6.32
CA ASP A 359 16.57 -7.21 -4.88
C ASP A 359 17.13 -5.87 -4.36
N GLY A 360 17.78 -5.08 -5.23
CA GLY A 360 18.39 -3.80 -4.87
C GLY A 360 19.72 -3.89 -4.11
N THR A 361 20.17 -5.09 -3.74
CA THR A 361 21.33 -5.27 -2.82
C THR A 361 22.68 -5.00 -3.48
N LYS A 362 22.72 -4.94 -4.81
CA LYS A 362 23.93 -4.64 -5.58
C LYS A 362 23.66 -3.56 -6.61
N PHE A 363 24.33 -2.41 -6.46
CA PHE A 363 24.36 -1.40 -7.49
C PHE A 363 25.19 -1.87 -8.70
N ILE A 364 24.60 -1.79 -9.89
CA ILE A 364 25.22 -2.23 -11.15
C ILE A 364 25.88 -1.05 -11.86
N GLY A 365 25.18 0.08 -11.99
CA GLY A 365 25.72 1.27 -12.61
C GLY A 365 24.67 2.31 -13.01
N PHE A 366 25.16 3.46 -13.45
CA PHE A 366 24.35 4.49 -14.10
C PHE A 366 24.09 4.14 -15.56
N LEU A 367 23.04 4.75 -16.11
CA LEU A 367 22.56 4.54 -17.46
C LEU A 367 22.43 5.86 -18.18
N GLU A 368 22.75 5.81 -19.45
CA GLU A 368 22.69 6.93 -20.38
C GLU A 368 21.37 6.88 -21.15
N PRO A 369 20.95 8.00 -21.77
CA PRO A 369 19.77 8.04 -22.62
C PRO A 369 19.90 7.04 -23.78
N TYR A 370 18.76 6.53 -24.24
CA TYR A 370 18.75 5.66 -25.42
C TYR A 370 19.22 6.44 -26.65
N SER A 371 20.34 6.04 -27.25
CA SER A 371 20.75 6.49 -28.59
C SER A 371 20.27 5.48 -29.64
N LYS A 372 19.79 5.99 -30.79
CA LYS A 372 19.70 5.17 -32.01
C LYS A 372 21.12 4.64 -32.26
N ASP A 373 21.30 3.32 -32.22
CA ASP A 373 22.57 2.59 -32.45
C ASP A 373 23.53 2.42 -31.25
N GLY A 374 23.09 2.68 -30.01
CA GLY A 374 23.92 2.49 -28.80
C GLY A 374 24.46 1.06 -28.60
N HIS A 375 23.68 0.04 -28.97
CA HIS A 375 24.09 -1.36 -28.92
C HIS A 375 25.27 -1.65 -29.87
N SER A 376 25.24 -1.13 -31.09
CA SER A 376 26.29 -1.29 -32.12
C SER A 376 27.59 -0.55 -31.78
N MET A 377 27.51 0.51 -30.96
CA MET A 377 28.66 1.27 -30.49
C MET A 377 29.21 0.77 -29.14
N ALA A 378 28.69 -0.35 -28.61
CA ALA A 378 28.97 -0.84 -27.25
C ALA A 378 28.75 0.22 -26.16
N TRP A 379 27.85 1.17 -26.40
CA TRP A 379 27.61 2.33 -25.54
C TRP A 379 28.90 3.12 -25.25
N LYS A 380 29.85 3.11 -26.20
CA LYS A 380 30.92 4.11 -26.26
C LYS A 380 30.29 5.40 -26.77
N HIS A 381 30.46 6.44 -25.96
CA HIS A 381 30.10 7.81 -26.31
C HIS A 381 31.13 8.38 -27.29
#